data_AF-A0A7K7Q1C2-F1
#
_entry.id   AF-A0A7K7Q1C2-F1
#
_cell.length_a   1.000
_cell.length_b   1.000
_cell.length_c   1.000
_cell.angle_alpha   90.00
_cell.angle_beta   90.00
_cell.angle_gamma   90.00
#
_symmetry.space_group_name_H-M   'P 1'
#
loop_
_entity.id
_entity.type
_entity.pdbx_description
1 polymer ?
#
loop_
_entity_poly.entity_id
_entity_poly.type
_entity_poly.pdbx_seq_one_letter_code
_entity_poly.pdbx_strand_id
1 'polypeptide(L)'
;FPGNTARALPAAVDIQPACLGLYCGRTVLSVNGSVETYGDCGVCPRGQRTDDNKICRECMGSPDRYDWLYLGFMAMLPLVLHWFFIEWYSGKKSSSAVLQHLTALLECSVAAVVTLLLSDPVGSLHIRSCRVKKLSDWYTMLYNPSPDYVTTVHCTHEAVYPL
;
A
#
# COMPACT_ATOMS: atom_id res chain seq x y z
N PHE A 1 -46.79 36.11 26.55
CA PHE A 1 -45.53 36.09 25.78
C PHE A 1 -44.35 36.07 26.73
N PRO A 2 -43.78 34.90 27.10
CA PRO A 2 -42.48 34.87 27.75
C PRO A 2 -41.39 34.57 26.71
N GLY A 3 -40.36 35.41 26.69
CA GLY A 3 -39.18 35.26 25.85
C GLY A 3 -38.26 34.16 26.39
N ASN A 4 -37.95 33.19 25.54
CA ASN A 4 -36.98 32.14 25.80
C ASN A 4 -35.56 32.72 25.80
N THR A 5 -34.95 32.81 26.98
CA THR A 5 -33.52 33.00 27.14
C THR A 5 -32.82 31.69 26.77
N ALA A 6 -32.30 31.62 25.55
CA ALA A 6 -31.50 30.50 25.08
C ALA A 6 -30.21 30.43 25.90
N ARG A 7 -30.13 29.44 26.80
CA ARG A 7 -28.88 29.02 27.46
C ARG A 7 -27.93 28.56 26.36
N ALA A 8 -26.84 29.30 26.17
CA ALA A 8 -25.71 28.84 25.38
C ALA A 8 -25.16 27.55 26.00
N LEU A 9 -25.32 26.42 25.32
CA LEU A 9 -24.57 25.21 25.64
C LEU A 9 -23.10 25.45 25.28
N PRO A 10 -22.14 25.03 26.13
CA PRO A 10 -20.73 25.10 25.79
C PRO A 10 -20.46 24.20 24.58
N ALA A 11 -19.57 24.68 23.70
CA ALA A 11 -19.15 23.99 22.49
C ALA A 11 -18.83 22.52 22.78
N ALA A 12 -19.56 21.63 22.12
CA ALA A 12 -19.24 20.21 22.13
C ALA A 12 -17.82 20.05 21.56
N VAL A 13 -16.91 19.54 22.38
CA VAL A 13 -15.72 18.86 21.86
C VAL A 13 -16.27 17.68 21.07
N ASP A 14 -16.14 17.72 19.74
CA ASP A 14 -16.53 16.64 18.84
C ASP A 14 -15.62 15.44 19.13
N ILE A 15 -15.99 14.61 20.11
CA ILE A 15 -15.36 13.30 20.34
C ILE A 15 -15.83 12.42 19.18
N GLN A 16 -15.17 12.58 18.03
CA GLN A 16 -15.43 11.74 16.88
C GLN A 16 -15.19 10.29 17.30
N PRO A 17 -16.18 9.38 17.17
CA PRO A 17 -15.99 7.99 17.54
C PRO A 17 -14.84 7.41 16.72
N ALA A 18 -13.88 6.77 17.40
CA ALA A 18 -12.79 6.07 16.75
C ALA A 18 -13.35 5.06 15.74
N CYS A 19 -12.75 4.99 14.55
CA CYS A 19 -13.21 4.04 13.54
C CYS A 19 -13.13 2.62 14.08
N LEU A 20 -14.26 1.91 14.05
CA LEU A 20 -14.30 0.49 14.38
C LEU A 20 -13.48 -0.28 13.35
N GLY A 21 -12.88 -1.40 13.76
CA GLY A 21 -12.06 -2.22 12.88
C GLY A 21 -10.55 -1.97 13.03
N LEU A 22 -9.78 -3.03 12.83
CA LEU A 22 -8.32 -2.97 13.00
C LEU A 22 -7.65 -2.13 11.91
N TYR A 23 -8.18 -2.22 10.69
CA TYR A 23 -7.60 -1.65 9.46
C TYR A 23 -8.38 -0.44 8.91
N CYS A 24 -9.44 0.00 9.58
CA CYS A 24 -10.19 1.20 9.19
C CYS A 24 -9.54 2.46 9.75
N GLY A 25 -9.55 3.53 8.97
CA GLY A 25 -9.10 4.84 9.43
C GLY A 25 -9.73 5.99 8.66
N ARG A 26 -9.39 7.20 9.08
CA ARG A 26 -9.82 8.44 8.43
C ARG A 26 -8.70 9.00 7.58
N THR A 27 -9.03 9.39 6.36
CA THR A 27 -8.11 10.11 5.49
C THR A 27 -8.05 11.58 5.91
N VAL A 28 -6.89 12.21 5.73
CA VAL A 28 -6.71 13.65 5.96
C VAL A 28 -7.08 14.36 4.66
N LEU A 29 -8.21 15.08 4.61
CA LEU A 29 -8.68 15.76 3.39
C LEU A 29 -8.02 17.11 3.18
N SER A 30 -7.78 17.86 4.25
CA SER A 30 -7.12 19.16 4.16
C SER A 30 -6.36 19.49 5.44
N VAL A 31 -5.25 20.19 5.27
CA VAL A 31 -4.44 20.73 6.36
C VAL A 31 -4.51 22.24 6.22
N ASN A 32 -5.34 22.90 7.04
CA ASN A 32 -5.42 24.36 7.06
C ASN A 32 -4.61 24.89 8.25
N GLY A 33 -3.30 25.03 8.06
CA GLY A 33 -2.37 25.39 9.13
C GLY A 33 -2.15 24.21 10.10
N SER A 34 -2.58 24.36 11.35
CA SER A 34 -2.47 23.33 12.40
C SER A 34 -3.72 22.45 12.55
N VAL A 35 -4.80 22.74 11.81
CA VAL A 35 -6.06 22.00 11.87
C VAL A 35 -6.14 21.03 10.70
N GLU A 36 -6.08 19.73 11.01
CA GLU A 36 -6.33 18.64 10.07
C GLU A 36 -7.85 18.39 9.97
N THR A 37 -8.40 18.43 8.77
CA THR A 37 -9.79 18.03 8.50
C THR A 37 -9.81 16.56 8.11
N TYR A 38 -10.48 15.74 8.90
CA TYR A 38 -10.58 14.30 8.67
C TYR A 38 -11.84 13.94 7.88
N GLY A 39 -11.72 12.91 7.04
CA GLY A 39 -12.83 12.33 6.30
C GLY A 39 -13.63 11.32 7.10
N ASP A 40 -14.57 10.69 6.41
CA ASP A 40 -15.32 9.56 6.93
C ASP A 40 -14.40 8.35 7.19
N CYS A 41 -14.82 7.47 8.09
CA CYS A 41 -14.12 6.22 8.37
C CYS A 41 -14.19 5.29 7.15
N GLY A 42 -13.03 4.85 6.67
CA GLY A 42 -12.96 3.96 5.51
C GLY A 42 -11.59 3.33 5.34
N VAL A 43 -11.28 3.02 4.08
CA VAL A 43 -10.03 2.40 3.67
C VAL A 43 -8.93 3.47 3.49
N CYS A 44 -7.72 3.19 3.98
CA CYS A 44 -6.57 4.06 3.69
C CYS A 44 -6.09 3.87 2.25
N PRO A 45 -5.64 4.94 1.58
CA PRO A 45 -5.09 4.84 0.23
C PRO A 45 -3.76 4.05 0.21
N ARG A 46 -3.37 3.61 -0.99
CA ARG A 46 -2.13 2.86 -1.28
C ARG A 46 -0.92 3.54 -0.61
N GLY A 47 -0.07 2.78 0.09
CA GLY A 47 1.11 3.32 0.78
C GLY A 47 0.84 4.11 2.08
N GLN A 48 -0.40 4.15 2.55
CA GLN A 48 -0.77 4.68 3.88
C GLN A 48 -1.27 3.58 4.81
N ARG A 49 -1.10 3.79 6.10
CA ARG A 49 -1.54 2.88 7.15
C ARG A 49 -2.16 3.63 8.32
N THR A 50 -3.07 2.97 9.01
CA THR A 50 -3.73 3.50 10.21
C THR A 50 -2.76 3.55 11.39
N ASP A 51 -2.77 4.69 12.07
CA ASP A 51 -2.09 4.87 13.35
C ASP A 51 -2.98 4.47 14.55
N ASP A 52 -2.47 4.55 15.77
CA ASP A 52 -3.20 4.21 17.00
C ASP A 52 -4.49 5.04 17.17
N ASN A 53 -4.49 6.27 16.65
CA ASN A 53 -5.65 7.17 16.61
C ASN A 53 -6.62 6.91 15.44
N LYS A 54 -6.45 5.83 14.67
CA LYS A 54 -7.27 5.49 13.49
C LYS A 54 -7.22 6.55 12.37
N ILE A 55 -6.08 7.20 12.22
CA ILE A 55 -5.82 8.18 11.15
C ILE A 55 -4.89 7.52 10.12
N CYS A 56 -5.18 7.68 8.83
CA CYS A 56 -4.30 7.23 7.75
C CYS A 56 -3.07 8.12 7.66
N ARG A 57 -1.88 7.53 7.85
CA ARG A 57 -0.58 8.19 7.74
C ARG A 57 0.27 7.47 6.70
N GLU A 58 1.12 8.21 6.00
CA GLU A 58 2.06 7.62 5.04
C GLU A 58 3.09 6.74 5.75
N CYS A 59 3.36 5.58 5.18
CA CYS A 59 4.41 4.71 5.69
C CYS A 59 5.78 5.30 5.36
N MET A 60 6.61 5.61 6.36
CA MET A 60 7.99 6.06 6.12
C MET A 60 9.03 4.93 6.27
N GLY A 61 8.54 3.68 6.27
CA GLY A 61 9.39 2.50 6.42
C GLY A 61 10.18 2.18 5.16
N SER A 62 11.23 1.38 5.34
CA SER A 62 11.99 0.78 4.25
C SER A 62 11.79 -0.74 4.23
N PRO A 63 11.81 -1.37 3.04
CA PRO A 63 11.69 -2.82 2.91
C PRO A 63 12.82 -3.56 3.64
N ASP A 64 12.47 -4.66 4.30
CA ASP A 64 13.43 -5.50 5.00
C ASP A 64 14.21 -6.40 4.01
N ARG A 65 15.19 -7.16 4.51
CA ARG A 65 16.04 -8.02 3.66
C ARG A 65 15.23 -9.10 2.92
N TYR A 66 14.19 -9.63 3.56
CA TYR A 66 13.30 -10.64 2.98
C TYR A 66 12.49 -10.07 1.82
N ASP A 67 11.96 -8.86 2.00
CA ASP A 67 11.21 -8.10 0.99
C ASP A 67 12.04 -7.88 -0.28
N TRP A 68 13.32 -7.50 -0.12
CA TRP A 68 14.25 -7.37 -1.23
C TRP A 68 14.55 -8.70 -1.93
N LEU A 69 14.70 -9.78 -1.17
CA LEU A 69 14.92 -11.12 -1.75
C LEU A 69 13.71 -11.55 -2.58
N TYR A 70 12.50 -11.28 -2.09
CA TYR A 70 11.26 -11.58 -2.79
C TYR A 70 11.11 -10.73 -4.06
N LEU A 71 11.36 -9.42 -3.99
CA LEU A 71 11.36 -8.53 -5.18
C LEU A 71 12.37 -9.02 -6.22
N GLY A 72 13.58 -9.40 -5.77
CA GLY A 72 14.60 -9.97 -6.64
C GLY A 72 14.14 -11.28 -7.29
N PHE A 73 13.53 -12.18 -6.53
CA PHE A 73 12.96 -13.42 -7.07
C PHE A 73 11.88 -13.14 -8.12
N MET A 74 10.96 -12.21 -7.84
CA MET A 74 9.90 -11.81 -8.78
C MET A 74 10.46 -11.19 -10.06
N ALA A 75 11.57 -10.44 -9.98
CA ALA A 75 12.26 -9.90 -11.15
C ALA A 75 13.04 -10.97 -11.94
N MET A 76 13.56 -12.01 -11.27
CA MET A 76 14.31 -13.10 -11.91
C MET A 76 13.41 -14.12 -12.62
N LEU A 77 12.18 -14.32 -12.15
CA LEU A 77 11.23 -15.28 -12.74
C LEU A 77 11.00 -15.06 -14.25
N PRO A 78 10.66 -13.84 -14.73
CA PRO A 78 10.55 -13.56 -16.16
C PRO A 78 11.82 -13.89 -16.93
N LEU A 79 12.99 -13.54 -16.39
CA LEU A 79 14.27 -13.79 -17.06
C LEU A 79 14.55 -15.28 -17.24
N VAL A 80 14.35 -16.09 -16.20
CA VAL A 80 14.50 -17.55 -16.25
C VAL A 80 13.53 -18.15 -17.27
N LEU A 81 12.29 -17.66 -17.29
CA LEU A 81 11.28 -18.11 -18.25
C LEU A 81 11.64 -17.75 -19.70
N HIS A 82 12.12 -16.52 -19.94
CA HIS A 82 12.60 -16.10 -21.26
C HIS A 82 13.76 -16.97 -21.73
N TRP A 83 14.75 -17.21 -20.87
CA TRP A 83 15.89 -18.06 -21.22
C TRP A 83 15.47 -19.51 -21.47
N PHE A 84 14.55 -20.05 -20.68
CA PHE A 84 13.99 -21.38 -20.89
C PHE A 84 13.32 -21.49 -22.27
N PHE A 85 12.48 -20.52 -22.64
CA PHE A 85 11.83 -20.53 -23.95
C PHE A 85 12.82 -20.33 -25.10
N ILE A 86 13.85 -19.50 -24.93
CA ILE A 86 14.89 -19.33 -25.94
C ILE A 86 15.60 -20.67 -26.17
N GLU A 87 16.05 -21.37 -25.12
CA GLU A 87 16.72 -22.66 -25.27
C GLU A 87 15.79 -23.71 -25.91
N TRP A 88 14.52 -23.74 -25.50
CA TRP A 88 13.53 -24.68 -26.03
C TRP A 88 13.27 -24.50 -27.53
N TYR A 89 13.25 -23.25 -28.02
CA TYR A 89 12.88 -22.94 -29.41
C TYR A 89 14.07 -22.62 -30.34
N SER A 90 15.25 -22.21 -29.82
CA SER A 90 16.34 -21.66 -30.65
C SER A 90 17.10 -22.71 -31.48
N GLY A 91 16.94 -24.00 -31.18
CA GLY A 91 17.52 -25.08 -31.98
C GLY A 91 19.05 -24.99 -32.12
N LYS A 92 19.63 -25.52 -33.22
CA LYS A 92 21.09 -25.66 -33.39
C LYS A 92 21.86 -24.36 -33.75
N LYS A 93 21.20 -23.20 -33.91
CA LYS A 93 21.85 -21.94 -34.30
C LYS A 93 22.30 -21.13 -33.08
N SER A 94 23.40 -21.58 -32.47
CA SER A 94 23.98 -21.03 -31.24
C SER A 94 24.22 -19.50 -31.25
N SER A 95 24.63 -18.91 -32.38
CA SER A 95 24.93 -17.46 -32.44
C SER A 95 23.69 -16.57 -32.26
N SER A 96 22.53 -16.98 -32.80
CA SER A 96 21.28 -16.23 -32.63
C SER A 96 20.70 -16.38 -31.22
N ALA A 97 20.90 -17.54 -30.59
CA ALA A 97 20.46 -17.79 -29.23
C ALA A 97 21.15 -16.84 -28.23
N VAL A 98 22.47 -16.66 -28.35
CA VAL A 98 23.24 -15.77 -27.47
C VAL A 98 22.72 -14.33 -27.52
N LEU A 99 22.42 -13.82 -28.72
CA LEU A 99 21.86 -12.47 -28.86
C LEU A 99 20.48 -12.37 -28.18
N GLN A 100 19.62 -13.39 -28.32
CA GLN A 100 18.30 -13.40 -27.66
C GLN A 100 18.41 -13.45 -26.13
N HIS A 101 19.38 -14.17 -25.58
CA HIS A 101 19.61 -14.20 -24.13
C HIS A 101 20.07 -12.83 -23.61
N LEU A 102 20.94 -12.14 -24.35
CA LEU A 102 21.42 -10.81 -24.00
C LEU A 102 20.30 -9.77 -24.08
N THR A 103 19.47 -9.80 -25.12
CA THR A 103 18.32 -8.87 -25.23
C THR A 103 17.33 -9.11 -24.11
N ALA A 104 16.98 -10.37 -23.81
CA ALA A 104 16.07 -10.70 -22.72
C ALA A 104 16.61 -10.23 -21.36
N LEU A 105 17.93 -10.37 -21.12
CA LEU A 105 18.57 -9.87 -19.90
C LEU A 105 18.47 -8.34 -19.80
N LEU A 106 18.73 -7.62 -20.89
CA LEU A 106 18.61 -6.16 -20.91
C LEU A 106 17.17 -5.70 -20.70
N GLU A 107 16.21 -6.30 -21.40
CA GLU A 107 14.78 -5.97 -21.27
C GLU A 107 14.28 -6.18 -19.84
N CYS A 108 14.58 -7.34 -19.24
CA CYS A 108 14.19 -7.66 -17.87
C CYS A 108 14.87 -6.74 -16.86
N SER A 109 16.16 -6.44 -17.04
CA SER A 109 16.91 -5.54 -16.14
C SER A 109 16.39 -4.11 -16.21
N VAL A 110 16.15 -3.59 -17.42
CA VAL A 110 15.58 -2.25 -17.61
C VAL A 110 14.17 -2.19 -17.05
N ALA A 111 13.33 -3.20 -17.31
CA ALA A 111 11.98 -3.28 -16.75
C ALA A 111 12.02 -3.25 -15.21
N ALA A 112 12.88 -4.06 -14.57
CA ALA A 112 13.02 -4.07 -13.13
C ALA A 112 13.44 -2.70 -12.57
N VAL A 113 14.47 -2.06 -13.16
CA VAL A 113 14.95 -0.74 -12.73
C VAL A 113 13.86 0.33 -12.93
N VAL A 114 13.17 0.32 -14.07
CA VAL A 114 12.09 1.28 -14.36
C VAL A 114 10.92 1.09 -13.40
N THR A 115 10.52 -0.15 -13.10
CA THR A 115 9.47 -0.44 -12.11
C THR A 115 9.85 0.09 -10.73
N LEU A 116 11.12 -0.08 -10.31
CA LEU A 116 11.60 0.49 -9.05
C LEU A 116 11.58 2.02 -9.05
N LEU A 117 11.96 2.64 -10.16
CA LEU A 117 12.01 4.10 -10.29
C LEU A 117 10.62 4.76 -10.37
N LEU A 118 9.62 4.03 -10.88
CA LEU A 118 8.22 4.43 -10.92
C LEU A 118 7.47 4.14 -9.60
N SER A 119 8.04 3.31 -8.73
CA SER A 119 7.45 3.03 -7.42
C SER A 119 7.61 4.24 -6.50
N ASP A 120 6.67 4.43 -5.57
CA ASP A 120 6.71 5.59 -4.68
C ASP A 120 7.91 5.53 -3.71
N PRO A 121 8.64 6.65 -3.53
CA PRO A 121 8.57 7.92 -4.26
C PRO A 121 9.24 7.86 -5.65
N VAL A 122 8.52 8.36 -6.67
CA VAL A 122 8.98 8.38 -8.07
C VAL A 122 10.33 9.10 -8.20
N GLY A 123 11.27 8.46 -8.92
CA GLY A 123 12.59 9.02 -9.22
C GLY A 123 13.69 8.72 -8.19
N SER A 124 13.36 8.02 -7.11
CA SER A 124 14.35 7.53 -6.14
C SER A 124 14.47 6.01 -6.20
N LEU A 125 15.70 5.48 -6.07
CA LEU A 125 15.91 4.03 -5.88
C LEU A 125 15.57 3.55 -4.46
N HIS A 126 15.07 4.45 -3.61
CA HIS A 126 14.61 4.12 -2.28
C HIS A 126 13.10 3.89 -2.28
N ILE A 127 12.69 2.62 -2.15
CA ILE A 127 11.27 2.24 -2.08
C ILE A 127 10.74 2.47 -0.68
N ARG A 128 9.57 3.11 -0.61
CA ARG A 128 8.81 3.27 0.62
C ARG A 128 7.99 2.02 0.90
N SER A 129 8.03 1.51 2.14
CA SER A 129 7.32 0.29 2.51
C SER A 129 6.56 0.40 3.83
N CYS A 130 5.35 -0.16 3.86
CA CYS A 130 4.61 -0.46 5.08
C CYS A 130 5.03 -1.85 5.58
N ARG A 131 5.84 -1.88 6.65
CA ARG A 131 6.31 -3.16 7.23
C ARG A 131 5.17 -3.95 7.87
N VAL A 132 5.34 -5.27 7.88
CA VAL A 132 4.47 -6.19 8.60
C VAL A 132 4.61 -5.93 10.11
N LYS A 133 3.49 -5.62 10.79
CA LYS A 133 3.46 -5.54 12.25
C LYS A 133 2.85 -6.80 12.87
N LYS A 134 1.86 -7.40 12.19
CA LYS A 134 1.10 -8.56 12.66
C LYS A 134 0.78 -9.49 11.49
N LEU A 135 0.61 -10.78 11.75
CA LEU A 135 0.20 -11.75 10.71
C LEU A 135 -1.16 -11.40 10.09
N SER A 136 -2.05 -10.77 10.86
CA SER A 136 -3.35 -10.27 10.39
C SER A 136 -3.24 -9.26 9.25
N ASP A 137 -2.08 -8.61 9.08
CA ASP A 137 -1.85 -7.58 8.05
C ASP A 137 -1.93 -8.16 6.63
N TRP A 138 -1.66 -9.45 6.46
CA TRP A 138 -1.80 -10.17 5.20
C TRP A 138 -3.26 -10.53 4.86
N TYR A 139 -4.14 -10.46 5.86
CA TYR A 139 -5.52 -10.94 5.77
C TYR A 139 -6.50 -9.87 6.25
N THR A 140 -6.29 -8.62 5.86
CA THR A 140 -7.12 -7.47 6.28
C THR A 140 -8.61 -7.69 6.00
N MET A 141 -8.94 -8.43 4.94
CA MET A 141 -10.30 -8.87 4.60
C MET A 141 -11.06 -9.55 5.75
N LEU A 142 -10.36 -10.36 6.56
CA LEU A 142 -10.98 -11.11 7.65
C LEU A 142 -11.30 -10.25 8.87
N TYR A 143 -10.81 -9.01 8.91
CA TYR A 143 -10.92 -8.11 10.06
C TYR A 143 -11.81 -6.88 9.77
N ASN A 144 -12.70 -6.99 8.77
CA ASN A 144 -13.71 -5.95 8.51
C ASN A 144 -14.73 -5.88 9.66
N PRO A 145 -14.97 -4.70 10.24
CA PRO A 145 -15.93 -4.53 11.31
C PRO A 145 -17.38 -4.55 10.80
N SER A 146 -18.29 -4.99 11.68
CA SER A 146 -19.74 -4.93 11.49
C SER A 146 -20.36 -4.17 12.68
N PRO A 147 -20.33 -2.82 12.71
CA PRO A 147 -20.72 -2.04 13.89
C PRO A 147 -22.15 -2.32 14.37
N ASP A 148 -23.09 -2.51 13.44
CA ASP A 148 -24.51 -2.77 13.75
C ASP A 148 -24.94 -4.21 13.46
N TYR A 149 -24.01 -5.14 13.19
CA TYR A 149 -24.27 -6.51 12.70
C TYR A 149 -25.11 -6.61 11.40
N VAL A 150 -25.53 -5.47 10.83
CA VAL A 150 -26.31 -5.35 9.59
C VAL A 150 -25.44 -4.81 8.45
N THR A 151 -24.60 -3.83 8.74
CA THR A 151 -23.71 -3.17 7.77
C THR A 151 -22.27 -3.58 8.03
N THR A 152 -21.57 -4.02 6.99
CA THR A 152 -20.12 -4.30 7.04
C THR A 152 -19.38 -3.12 6.43
N VAL A 153 -18.42 -2.56 7.15
CA VAL A 153 -17.56 -1.51 6.59
C VAL A 153 -16.34 -2.19 5.99
N HIS A 154 -16.14 -2.02 4.69
CA HIS A 154 -15.03 -2.64 3.98
C HIS A 154 -13.77 -1.78 4.08
N CYS A 155 -12.83 -2.19 4.93
CA CYS A 155 -11.55 -1.50 5.15
C CYS A 155 -10.36 -2.30 4.64
N THR A 156 -10.63 -3.22 3.70
CA THR A 156 -9.65 -4.11 3.11
C THR A 156 -8.69 -3.30 2.25
N HIS A 157 -7.43 -3.28 2.65
CA HIS A 157 -6.34 -2.72 1.87
C HIS A 157 -5.10 -3.56 2.06
N GLU A 158 -4.13 -3.28 1.20
CA GLU A 158 -2.74 -3.69 1.36
C GLU A 158 -2.11 -2.98 2.58
N ALA A 159 -2.23 -3.60 3.76
CA ALA A 159 -1.58 -3.08 4.97
C ALA A 159 -0.05 -3.30 4.96
N VAL A 160 0.40 -4.22 4.13
CA VAL A 160 1.80 -4.44 3.74
C VAL A 160 1.92 -3.88 2.32
N TYR A 161 2.89 -2.99 2.10
CA TYR A 161 3.09 -2.30 0.83
C TYR A 161 4.59 -2.17 0.59
N PRO A 162 5.10 -2.28 -0.65
CA PRO A 162 4.40 -2.66 -1.88
C PRO A 162 4.25 -4.18 -2.09
N LEU A 163 4.33 -4.96 -1.01
CA LEU A 163 4.43 -6.43 -1.01
C LEU A 163 3.20 -7.12 -0.42
#